data_AF-A0A3A4RMT4-F1
#
_entry.id   AF-A0A3A4RMT4-F1
#
_cell.length_a   1.000
_cell.length_b   1.000
_cell.length_c   1.000
_cell.angle_alpha   90.00
_cell.angle_beta   90.00
_cell.angle_gamma   90.00
#
_symmetry.space_group_name_H-M   'P 1'
#
loop_
_entity.id
_entity.type
_entity.pdbx_description
1 polymer ?
#
loop_
_entity_poly.entity_id
_entity_poly.type
_entity_poly.pdbx_seq_one_letter_code
_entity_poly.pdbx_strand_id
1 'polypeptide(L)'
;MITERMLADSFQDFWKELLPLLTPSCVHLLNRGHGMQLLNEQGVALSPVESREQTRDSAVVSEFAYHLAKEAFSLSLNVHDAFGLKDVCKNVQNRAVRLVNMYEGARVLPDTVLNIEELEEGLELAIRYESFVRHFGKNQKCVFQIPIQGAGFLRACSADMAIGDCLIEIKTVKRSLAGKDIRQLIIYLALSAASHETVWQQAGFFNPRRASYHVFRTTELLELLSGGRAAVDVFAELIDFICSSDVQLDSSF
;
A
#
# COMPACT_ATOMS: atom_id res chain seq x y z
N MET A 1 19.81 5.45 8.43
CA MET A 1 18.78 5.79 7.43
C MET A 1 17.68 4.73 7.52
N ILE A 2 16.45 5.14 7.82
CA ILE A 2 15.31 4.24 8.13
C ILE A 2 14.36 4.10 6.93
N THR A 3 13.38 3.20 7.03
CA THR A 3 12.30 3.05 6.05
C THR A 3 11.06 3.86 6.46
N GLU A 4 10.15 4.09 5.52
CA GLU A 4 8.87 4.75 5.74
C GLU A 4 8.00 4.01 6.75
N ARG A 5 8.05 2.66 6.76
CA ARG A 5 7.35 1.85 7.77
C ARG A 5 7.91 2.08 9.17
N MET A 6 9.24 2.17 9.31
CA MET A 6 9.87 2.47 10.60
C MET A 6 9.53 3.88 11.08
N LEU A 7 9.58 4.89 10.20
CA LEU A 7 9.19 6.27 10.52
C LEU A 7 7.72 6.36 10.94
N ALA A 8 6.82 5.67 10.22
CA ALA A 8 5.40 5.62 10.52
C ALA A 8 5.07 4.92 11.84
N ASP A 9 5.95 4.07 12.37
CA ASP A 9 5.75 3.35 13.64
C ASP A 9 6.49 4.01 14.83
N SER A 10 7.51 4.82 14.54
CA SER A 10 8.38 5.49 15.54
C SER A 10 7.95 6.95 15.80
N PHE A 11 8.73 7.71 16.58
CA PHE A 11 8.59 9.17 16.78
C PHE A 11 7.18 9.63 17.18
N GLN A 12 6.62 8.99 18.20
CA GLN A 12 5.22 9.16 18.58
C GLN A 12 4.87 10.60 18.99
N ASP A 13 5.80 11.30 19.65
CA ASP A 13 5.55 12.68 20.09
C ASP A 13 5.49 13.65 18.92
N PHE A 14 6.40 13.50 17.95
CA PHE A 14 6.35 14.24 16.68
C PHE A 14 5.01 14.01 15.96
N TRP A 15 4.56 12.75 15.84
CA TRP A 15 3.29 12.46 15.17
C TRP A 15 2.07 13.02 15.91
N LYS A 16 2.09 13.07 17.25
CA LYS A 16 1.02 13.69 18.04
C LYS A 16 0.98 15.21 17.87
N GLU A 17 2.13 15.84 17.68
CA GLU A 17 2.21 17.28 17.41
C GLU A 17 1.77 17.61 15.98
N LEU A 18 2.25 16.84 14.99
CA LEU A 18 1.93 17.05 13.58
C LEU A 18 0.45 16.72 13.28
N LEU A 19 -0.06 15.61 13.83
CA LEU A 19 -1.39 15.05 13.56
C LEU A 19 -2.16 14.78 14.86
N PRO A 20 -2.49 15.81 15.66
CA PRO A 20 -3.10 15.65 16.99
C PRO A 20 -4.46 14.93 16.97
N LEU A 21 -5.18 14.98 15.84
CA LEU A 21 -6.48 14.32 15.68
C LEU A 21 -6.39 12.90 15.12
N LEU A 22 -5.19 12.39 14.78
CA LEU A 22 -4.96 11.00 14.39
C LEU A 22 -5.04 10.04 15.61
N THR A 23 -6.21 10.04 16.25
CA THR A 23 -6.54 9.21 17.40
C THR A 23 -7.20 7.90 16.96
N PRO A 24 -7.23 6.85 17.81
CA PRO A 24 -7.98 5.63 17.50
C PRO A 24 -9.45 5.88 17.14
N SER A 25 -10.10 6.86 17.78
CA SER A 25 -11.49 7.24 17.48
C SER A 25 -11.63 7.85 16.09
N CYS A 26 -10.72 8.75 15.69
CA CYS A 26 -10.72 9.31 14.34
C CYS A 26 -10.48 8.21 13.29
N VAL A 27 -9.52 7.32 13.51
CA VAL A 27 -9.27 6.19 12.61
C VAL A 27 -10.49 5.27 12.50
N HIS A 28 -11.22 5.05 13.60
CA HIS A 28 -12.48 4.30 13.56
C HIS A 28 -13.54 4.98 12.70
N LEU A 29 -13.68 6.32 12.80
CA LEU A 29 -14.58 7.10 11.96
C LEU A 29 -14.17 7.03 10.48
N LEU A 30 -12.88 7.16 10.16
CA LEU A 30 -12.39 7.04 8.79
C LEU A 30 -12.70 5.66 8.19
N ASN A 31 -12.45 4.58 8.96
CA ASN A 31 -12.78 3.22 8.52
C ASN A 31 -14.28 3.02 8.27
N ARG A 32 -15.17 3.67 9.05
CA ARG A 32 -16.62 3.56 8.88
C ARG A 32 -17.19 4.47 7.79
N GLY A 33 -16.66 5.70 7.70
CA GLY A 33 -17.20 6.75 6.82
C GLY A 33 -16.67 6.67 5.39
N HIS A 34 -15.47 6.13 5.18
CA HIS A 34 -14.81 6.06 3.88
C HIS A 34 -14.54 4.64 3.39
N GLY A 35 -14.89 3.62 4.17
CA GLY A 35 -14.76 2.23 3.76
C GLY A 35 -15.76 1.89 2.66
N MET A 36 -15.25 1.57 1.47
CA MET A 36 -16.03 1.14 0.32
C MET A 36 -15.79 -0.35 0.06
N GLN A 37 -16.85 -1.08 -0.27
CA GLN A 37 -16.73 -2.46 -0.71
C GLN A 37 -16.38 -2.52 -2.19
N LEU A 38 -15.48 -3.42 -2.55
CA LEU A 38 -15.14 -3.70 -3.93
C LEU A 38 -16.30 -4.44 -4.59
N LEU A 39 -16.62 -4.05 -5.83
CA LEU A 39 -17.64 -4.69 -6.64
C LEU A 39 -16.97 -5.46 -7.79
N ASN A 40 -17.60 -6.56 -8.21
CA ASN A 40 -17.24 -7.24 -9.45
C ASN A 40 -17.81 -6.49 -10.68
N GLU A 41 -17.59 -7.04 -11.87
CA GLU A 41 -18.06 -6.47 -13.14
C GLU A 41 -19.58 -6.32 -13.21
N GLN A 42 -20.32 -7.18 -12.50
CA GLN A 42 -21.77 -7.16 -12.43
C GLN A 42 -22.30 -6.21 -11.34
N GLY A 43 -21.44 -5.47 -10.66
CA GLY A 43 -21.81 -4.57 -9.56
C GLY A 43 -22.15 -5.31 -8.25
N VAL A 44 -21.83 -6.59 -8.15
CA VAL A 44 -22.06 -7.39 -6.95
C VAL A 44 -20.89 -7.23 -6.00
N ALA A 45 -21.24 -7.02 -4.74
CA ALA A 45 -20.29 -6.84 -3.66
C ALA A 45 -19.46 -8.10 -3.45
N LEU A 46 -18.14 -7.94 -3.51
CA LEU A 46 -17.21 -9.03 -3.39
C LEU A 46 -16.96 -9.41 -1.93
N SER A 47 -16.90 -10.71 -1.63
CA SER A 47 -16.53 -11.21 -0.31
C SER A 47 -15.01 -11.12 -0.08
N PRO A 48 -14.57 -11.04 1.18
CA PRO A 48 -13.17 -11.25 1.54
C PRO A 48 -12.65 -12.61 1.04
N VAL A 49 -11.35 -12.66 0.75
CA VAL A 49 -10.63 -13.89 0.38
C VAL A 49 -9.99 -14.47 1.63
N GLU A 50 -10.49 -15.64 2.06
CA GLU A 50 -9.90 -16.38 3.17
C GLU A 50 -8.65 -17.12 2.71
N SER A 51 -7.74 -17.35 3.67
CA SER A 51 -6.57 -18.17 3.40
C SER A 51 -6.96 -19.63 3.29
N ARG A 52 -6.46 -20.32 2.27
CA ARG A 52 -6.75 -21.75 2.05
C ARG A 52 -5.99 -22.64 3.03
N GLU A 53 -6.46 -23.87 3.22
CA GLU A 53 -5.93 -24.80 4.24
C GLU A 53 -4.44 -25.12 4.03
N GLN A 54 -3.99 -25.23 2.78
CA GLN A 54 -2.60 -25.52 2.44
C GLN A 54 -1.77 -24.27 2.18
N THR A 55 -2.29 -23.07 2.46
CA THR A 55 -1.51 -21.84 2.36
C THR A 55 -0.46 -21.81 3.45
N ARG A 56 0.81 -21.95 3.05
CA ARG A 56 1.94 -21.99 3.99
C ARG A 56 2.24 -20.59 4.51
N ASP A 57 2.18 -19.60 3.63
CA ASP A 57 2.46 -18.20 3.97
C ASP A 57 1.58 -17.21 3.20
N SER A 58 0.78 -16.44 3.93
CA SER A 58 -0.15 -15.47 3.33
C SER A 58 0.53 -14.22 2.75
N ALA A 59 1.73 -13.87 3.22
CA ALA A 59 2.50 -12.75 2.69
C ALA A 59 3.03 -13.10 1.29
N VAL A 60 3.54 -14.33 1.10
CA VAL A 60 3.99 -14.81 -0.22
C VAL A 60 2.85 -14.81 -1.24
N VAL A 61 1.67 -15.30 -0.83
CA VAL A 61 0.47 -15.28 -1.69
C VAL A 61 0.08 -13.84 -2.07
N SER A 62 0.18 -12.91 -1.12
CA SER A 62 -0.15 -11.50 -1.36
C SER A 62 0.86 -10.79 -2.28
N GLU A 63 2.15 -11.06 -2.10
CA GLU A 63 3.23 -10.56 -2.97
C GLU A 63 3.13 -11.16 -4.38
N PHE A 64 2.79 -12.44 -4.49
CA PHE A 64 2.49 -13.08 -5.76
C PHE A 64 1.32 -12.39 -6.46
N ALA A 65 0.21 -12.14 -5.75
CA ALA A 65 -0.96 -11.48 -6.31
C ALA A 65 -0.65 -10.06 -6.81
N TYR A 66 0.09 -9.28 -6.02
CA TYR A 66 0.52 -7.92 -6.40
C TYR A 66 1.37 -7.94 -7.67
N HIS A 67 2.38 -8.81 -7.73
CA HIS A 67 3.26 -8.88 -8.87
C HIS A 67 2.61 -9.50 -10.11
N LEU A 68 1.69 -10.45 -9.96
CA LEU A 68 0.90 -10.97 -11.06
C LEU A 68 0.03 -9.88 -11.67
N ALA A 69 -0.68 -9.10 -10.84
CA ALA A 69 -1.46 -7.96 -11.30
C ALA A 69 -0.55 -6.95 -12.01
N LYS A 70 0.58 -6.57 -11.42
CA LYS A 70 1.54 -5.65 -12.04
C LYS A 70 1.99 -6.11 -13.44
N GLU A 71 2.35 -7.38 -13.60
CA GLU A 71 2.77 -7.93 -14.90
C GLU A 71 1.61 -8.02 -15.89
N ALA A 72 0.39 -8.35 -15.45
CA ALA A 72 -0.79 -8.34 -16.31
C ALA A 72 -1.02 -6.93 -16.90
N PHE A 73 -0.99 -5.91 -16.04
CA PHE A 73 -1.16 -4.51 -16.46
C PHE A 73 -0.01 -4.01 -17.35
N SER A 74 1.24 -4.41 -17.10
CA SER A 74 2.39 -4.02 -17.93
C SER A 74 2.30 -4.60 -19.35
N LEU A 75 1.76 -5.81 -19.47
CA LEU A 75 1.55 -6.52 -20.74
C LEU A 75 0.22 -6.18 -21.42
N SER A 76 -0.61 -5.32 -20.82
CA SER A 76 -1.98 -5.03 -21.28
C SER A 76 -2.85 -6.29 -21.42
N LEU A 77 -2.68 -7.25 -20.51
CA LEU A 77 -3.46 -8.48 -20.41
C LEU A 77 -4.42 -8.39 -19.22
N ASN A 78 -5.50 -9.18 -19.25
CA ASN A 78 -6.24 -9.46 -18.01
C ASN A 78 -5.41 -10.39 -17.10
N VAL A 79 -5.75 -10.44 -15.82
CA VAL A 79 -4.97 -11.18 -14.82
C VAL A 79 -4.97 -12.69 -15.12
N HIS A 80 -6.10 -13.22 -15.59
CA HIS A 80 -6.23 -14.65 -15.89
C HIS A 80 -5.32 -15.09 -17.05
N ASP A 81 -5.22 -14.28 -18.10
CA ASP A 81 -4.35 -14.54 -19.25
C ASP A 81 -2.87 -14.46 -18.86
N ALA A 82 -2.49 -13.47 -18.04
CA ALA A 82 -1.13 -13.36 -17.52
C ALA A 82 -0.75 -14.56 -16.64
N PHE A 83 -1.70 -15.08 -15.85
CA PHE A 83 -1.50 -16.28 -15.04
C PHE A 83 -1.29 -17.54 -15.90
N GLY A 84 -1.97 -17.63 -17.05
CA GLY A 84 -1.81 -18.72 -18.02
C GLY A 84 -0.44 -18.76 -18.71
N LEU A 85 0.31 -17.66 -18.70
CA LEU A 85 1.67 -17.59 -19.25
C LEU A 85 2.68 -18.19 -18.27
N LYS A 86 3.18 -19.39 -18.59
CA LYS A 86 4.11 -20.15 -17.73
C LYS A 86 5.33 -19.34 -17.26
N ASP A 87 5.95 -18.58 -18.16
CA ASP A 87 7.13 -17.79 -17.84
C ASP A 87 6.81 -16.62 -16.90
N VAL A 88 5.68 -15.92 -17.13
CA VAL A 88 5.21 -14.84 -16.24
C VAL A 88 4.92 -15.40 -14.86
N CYS A 89 4.09 -16.45 -14.77
CA CYS A 89 3.71 -17.06 -13.51
C CYS A 89 4.94 -17.54 -12.72
N LYS A 90 5.88 -18.23 -13.37
CA LYS A 90 7.13 -18.69 -12.73
C LYS A 90 8.00 -17.54 -12.24
N ASN A 91 8.14 -16.47 -13.03
CA ASN A 91 8.94 -15.30 -12.64
C ASN A 91 8.34 -14.56 -11.44
N VAL A 92 7.02 -14.40 -11.43
CA VAL A 92 6.27 -13.76 -10.34
C VAL A 92 6.37 -14.57 -9.06
N GLN A 93 6.21 -15.90 -9.11
CA GLN A 93 6.39 -16.80 -7.94
C GLN A 93 7.79 -16.64 -7.32
N ASN A 94 8.83 -16.76 -8.15
CA ASN A 94 10.21 -16.63 -7.69
C ASN A 94 10.46 -15.25 -7.07
N ARG A 95 9.86 -14.19 -7.60
CA ARG A 95 9.98 -12.83 -7.08
C ARG A 95 9.29 -12.69 -5.71
N ALA A 96 8.06 -13.18 -5.57
CA ALA A 96 7.30 -13.11 -4.33
C ALA A 96 8.04 -13.83 -3.18
N VAL A 97 8.49 -15.07 -3.40
CA VAL A 97 9.23 -15.83 -2.39
C VAL A 97 10.52 -15.12 -1.99
N ARG A 98 11.28 -14.59 -2.95
CA ARG A 98 12.52 -13.84 -2.66
C ARG A 98 12.26 -12.61 -1.79
N LEU A 99 11.22 -11.83 -2.10
CA LEU A 99 10.92 -10.60 -1.36
C LEU A 99 10.49 -10.90 0.08
N VAL A 100 9.58 -11.84 0.29
CA VAL A 100 9.16 -12.21 1.65
C VAL A 100 10.33 -12.78 2.45
N ASN A 101 11.15 -13.65 1.85
CA ASN A 101 12.36 -14.14 2.51
C ASN A 101 13.36 -13.02 2.84
N MET A 102 13.43 -11.94 2.06
CA MET A 102 14.26 -10.78 2.41
C MET A 102 13.72 -10.01 3.61
N TYR A 103 12.40 -9.85 3.72
CA TYR A 103 11.77 -9.08 4.81
C TYR A 103 11.71 -9.85 6.13
N GLU A 104 11.44 -11.15 6.08
CA GLU A 104 11.17 -11.97 7.26
C GLU A 104 12.38 -12.81 7.72
N GLY A 105 13.52 -12.69 7.03
CA GLY A 105 14.75 -13.39 7.40
C GLY A 105 14.82 -14.83 6.89
N ALA A 106 15.04 -14.99 5.58
CA ALA A 106 15.53 -16.16 4.85
C ALA A 106 15.00 -17.58 5.20
N ARG A 107 13.82 -17.72 5.80
CA ARG A 107 13.34 -19.03 6.30
C ARG A 107 11.84 -19.31 6.11
N VAL A 108 11.11 -18.48 5.39
CA VAL A 108 9.64 -18.62 5.28
C VAL A 108 9.26 -19.76 4.35
N LEU A 109 9.89 -19.82 3.17
CA LEU A 109 9.69 -20.91 2.21
C LEU A 109 11.05 -21.36 1.63
N PRO A 110 11.45 -22.62 1.83
CA PRO A 110 12.67 -23.17 1.23
C PRO A 110 12.51 -23.39 -0.28
N ASP A 111 11.26 -23.59 -0.75
CA ASP A 111 10.93 -23.76 -2.16
C ASP A 111 10.49 -22.45 -2.79
N THR A 112 10.93 -22.18 -4.02
CA THR A 112 10.53 -20.98 -4.78
C THR A 112 9.18 -21.14 -5.50
N VAL A 113 8.52 -22.29 -5.32
CA VAL A 113 7.31 -22.67 -6.05
C VAL A 113 6.12 -22.68 -5.08
N LEU A 114 5.07 -21.97 -5.47
CA LEU A 114 3.80 -21.96 -4.74
C LEU A 114 3.05 -23.27 -5.03
N ASN A 115 2.32 -23.77 -4.04
CA ASN A 115 1.43 -24.91 -4.25
C ASN A 115 0.15 -24.46 -4.98
N ILE A 116 -0.70 -25.42 -5.37
CA ILE A 116 -1.90 -25.14 -6.18
C ILE A 116 -2.87 -24.21 -5.42
N GLU A 117 -3.07 -24.43 -4.12
CA GLU A 117 -3.96 -23.58 -3.33
C GLU A 117 -3.43 -22.15 -3.20
N GLU A 118 -2.12 -21.97 -2.96
CA GLU A 118 -1.47 -20.66 -2.92
C GLU A 118 -1.57 -19.92 -4.27
N LEU A 119 -1.44 -20.65 -5.38
CA LEU A 119 -1.61 -20.11 -6.73
C LEU A 119 -3.05 -19.69 -7.00
N GLU A 120 -4.03 -20.50 -6.62
CA GLU A 120 -5.45 -20.19 -6.78
C GLU A 120 -5.88 -19.01 -5.89
N GLU A 121 -5.44 -18.98 -4.63
CA GLU A 121 -5.68 -17.83 -3.73
C GLU A 121 -5.00 -16.56 -4.26
N GLY A 122 -3.75 -16.69 -4.72
CA GLY A 122 -3.00 -15.59 -5.31
C GLY A 122 -3.66 -15.03 -6.58
N LEU A 123 -4.16 -15.91 -7.45
CA LEU A 123 -4.93 -15.53 -8.64
C LEU A 123 -6.22 -14.81 -8.24
N GLU A 124 -6.96 -15.32 -7.26
CA GLU A 124 -8.19 -14.68 -6.79
C GLU A 124 -7.93 -13.26 -6.26
N LEU A 125 -6.87 -13.08 -5.47
CA LEU A 125 -6.43 -11.76 -5.00
C LEU A 125 -5.98 -10.86 -6.13
N ALA A 126 -5.25 -11.39 -7.11
CA ALA A 126 -4.78 -10.64 -8.28
C ALA A 126 -5.96 -10.10 -9.11
N ILE A 127 -7.03 -10.90 -9.29
CA ILE A 127 -8.26 -10.47 -9.97
C ILE A 127 -8.93 -9.30 -9.24
N ARG A 128 -8.76 -9.18 -7.92
CA ARG A 128 -9.30 -8.03 -7.17
C ARG A 128 -8.64 -6.71 -7.57
N TYR A 129 -7.37 -6.72 -7.98
CA TYR A 129 -6.72 -5.51 -8.53
C TYR A 129 -7.36 -5.08 -9.83
N GLU A 130 -7.64 -6.02 -10.72
CA GLU A 130 -8.34 -5.74 -11.98
C GLU A 130 -9.73 -5.17 -11.73
N SER A 131 -10.48 -5.78 -10.80
CA SER A 131 -11.80 -5.30 -10.40
C SER A 131 -11.73 -3.89 -9.81
N PHE A 132 -10.72 -3.63 -8.97
CA PHE A 132 -10.52 -2.32 -8.36
C PHE A 132 -10.17 -1.25 -9.38
N VAL A 133 -9.21 -1.50 -10.27
CA VAL A 133 -8.83 -0.53 -11.31
C VAL A 133 -9.99 -0.25 -12.26
N ARG A 134 -10.76 -1.27 -12.66
CA ARG A 134 -11.92 -1.06 -13.55
C ARG A 134 -13.02 -0.25 -12.86
N HIS A 135 -13.34 -0.56 -11.60
CA HIS A 135 -14.43 0.10 -10.88
C HIS A 135 -14.06 1.52 -10.43
N PHE A 136 -12.90 1.66 -9.77
CA PHE A 136 -12.42 2.94 -9.25
C PHE A 136 -11.75 3.78 -10.32
N GLY A 137 -10.77 3.21 -11.03
CA GLY A 137 -9.96 3.94 -12.01
C GLY A 137 -10.65 4.21 -13.34
N LYS A 138 -11.63 3.40 -13.73
CA LYS A 138 -12.31 3.50 -15.03
C LYS A 138 -11.28 3.50 -16.17
N ASN A 139 -11.08 4.63 -16.84
CA ASN A 139 -10.11 4.80 -17.94
C ASN A 139 -8.83 5.53 -17.51
N GLN A 140 -8.64 5.80 -16.22
CA GLN A 140 -7.43 6.44 -15.73
C GLN A 140 -6.24 5.48 -15.80
N LYS A 141 -5.06 6.05 -16.07
CA LYS A 141 -3.81 5.29 -16.10
C LYS A 141 -3.52 4.72 -14.72
N CYS A 142 -3.33 3.41 -14.65
CA CYS A 142 -2.85 2.70 -13.47
C CYS A 142 -1.33 2.48 -13.58
N VAL A 143 -0.60 2.80 -12.52
CA VAL A 143 0.85 2.60 -12.42
C VAL A 143 1.14 1.88 -11.10
N PHE A 144 1.92 0.82 -11.17
CA PHE A 144 2.38 0.06 -9.99
C PHE A 144 3.81 0.45 -9.64
N GLN A 145 4.12 0.42 -8.34
CA GLN A 145 5.46 0.62 -7.79
C GLN A 145 6.06 1.97 -8.20
N ILE A 146 5.45 3.06 -7.73
CA ILE A 146 5.89 4.42 -8.02
C ILE A 146 7.14 4.71 -7.18
N PRO A 147 8.32 4.93 -7.79
CA PRO A 147 9.51 5.32 -7.03
C PRO A 147 9.29 6.69 -6.39
N ILE A 148 9.72 6.86 -5.15
CA ILE A 148 9.66 8.13 -4.42
C ILE A 148 11.04 8.39 -3.83
N GLN A 149 11.57 9.59 -4.09
CA GLN A 149 12.87 10.00 -3.56
C GLN A 149 12.83 10.09 -2.04
N GLY A 150 13.91 9.65 -1.39
CA GLY A 150 14.09 9.84 0.04
C GLY A 150 14.46 11.28 0.39
N ALA A 151 14.42 11.61 1.67
CA ALA A 151 14.85 12.89 2.21
C ALA A 151 15.55 12.67 3.55
N GLY A 152 16.57 13.47 3.86
CA GLY A 152 17.28 13.41 5.15
C GLY A 152 17.68 12.00 5.58
N PHE A 153 17.19 11.56 6.75
CA PHE A 153 17.46 10.21 7.26
C PHE A 153 16.51 9.12 6.74
N LEU A 154 15.58 9.44 5.84
CA LEU A 154 14.64 8.51 5.24
C LEU A 154 15.14 8.04 3.86
N ARG A 155 15.17 6.71 3.65
CA ARG A 155 15.59 6.10 2.38
C ARG A 155 14.59 6.40 1.27
N ALA A 156 15.07 6.38 0.02
CA ALA A 156 14.17 6.28 -1.13
C ALA A 156 13.29 5.02 -1.00
N CYS A 157 12.04 5.15 -1.40
CA CYS A 157 11.02 4.13 -1.22
C CYS A 157 10.17 4.00 -2.49
N SER A 158 9.11 3.19 -2.44
CA SER A 158 8.16 3.11 -3.53
C SER A 158 6.75 2.99 -2.96
N ALA A 159 5.84 3.83 -3.45
CA ALA A 159 4.43 3.65 -3.20
C ALA A 159 3.87 2.52 -4.08
N ASP A 160 2.85 1.85 -3.59
CA ASP A 160 2.38 0.60 -4.19
C ASP A 160 1.71 0.78 -5.55
N MET A 161 0.79 1.74 -5.66
CA MET A 161 -0.01 1.95 -6.86
C MET A 161 -0.53 3.39 -6.96
N ALA A 162 -0.79 3.85 -8.18
CA ALA A 162 -1.42 5.12 -8.48
C ALA A 162 -2.40 4.96 -9.62
N ILE A 163 -3.55 5.62 -9.52
CA ILE A 163 -4.60 5.61 -10.53
C ILE A 163 -5.01 7.06 -10.78
N GLY A 164 -4.68 7.59 -11.96
CA GLY A 164 -4.89 9.01 -12.25
C GLY A 164 -4.09 9.90 -11.29
N ASP A 165 -4.80 10.72 -10.51
CA ASP A 165 -4.29 11.64 -9.50
C ASP A 165 -4.45 11.11 -8.06
N CYS A 166 -4.70 9.81 -7.90
CA CYS A 166 -4.87 9.13 -6.62
C CYS A 166 -3.68 8.21 -6.31
N LEU A 167 -3.00 8.45 -5.19
CA LEU A 167 -1.98 7.55 -4.64
C LEU A 167 -2.62 6.49 -3.75
N ILE A 168 -2.28 5.22 -3.96
CA ILE A 168 -2.96 4.09 -3.32
C ILE A 168 -1.94 3.19 -2.65
N GLU A 169 -2.04 3.07 -1.34
CA GLU A 169 -1.30 2.10 -0.53
C GLU A 169 -2.07 0.78 -0.47
N ILE A 170 -1.40 -0.34 -0.71
CA ILE A 170 -2.02 -1.66 -0.65
C ILE A 170 -1.87 -2.23 0.75
N LYS A 171 -2.96 -2.78 1.28
CA LYS A 171 -2.95 -3.52 2.54
C LYS A 171 -3.42 -4.95 2.30
N THR A 172 -2.68 -5.90 2.85
CA THR A 172 -2.95 -7.34 2.66
C THR A 172 -3.41 -8.01 3.95
N VAL A 173 -3.71 -7.21 4.98
CA VAL A 173 -4.08 -7.64 6.33
C VAL A 173 -5.58 -7.77 6.52
N LYS A 174 -6.02 -8.65 7.44
CA LYS A 174 -7.45 -8.82 7.78
C LYS A 174 -8.00 -7.73 8.70
N ARG A 175 -7.14 -6.98 9.41
CA ARG A 175 -7.54 -5.88 10.30
C ARG A 175 -7.99 -4.63 9.51
N SER A 176 -8.64 -3.70 10.20
CA SER A 176 -8.91 -2.35 9.69
C SER A 176 -7.66 -1.48 9.67
N LEU A 177 -7.75 -0.35 8.96
CA LEU A 177 -6.67 0.62 8.91
C LEU A 177 -6.34 1.10 10.32
N ALA A 178 -5.06 1.22 10.61
CA ALA A 178 -4.52 1.75 11.85
C ALA A 178 -3.84 3.10 11.58
N GLY A 179 -3.62 3.89 12.63
CA GLY A 179 -2.95 5.20 12.49
C GLY A 179 -1.58 5.12 11.82
N LYS A 180 -0.82 4.03 12.03
CA LYS A 180 0.46 3.82 11.32
C LYS A 180 0.32 3.66 9.81
N ASP A 181 -0.78 3.09 9.33
CA ASP A 181 -1.03 2.97 7.89
C ASP A 181 -1.26 4.35 7.26
N ILE A 182 -1.96 5.23 7.99
CA ILE A 182 -2.22 6.62 7.58
C ILE A 182 -0.94 7.45 7.63
N ARG A 183 -0.12 7.31 8.67
CA ARG A 183 1.21 7.95 8.74
C ARG A 183 2.08 7.56 7.56
N GLN A 184 2.12 6.27 7.21
CA GLN A 184 2.86 5.79 6.05
C GLN A 184 2.38 6.45 4.74
N LEU A 185 1.06 6.54 4.52
CA LEU A 185 0.50 7.22 3.35
C LEU A 185 0.89 8.71 3.30
N ILE A 186 0.84 9.41 4.44
CA ILE A 186 1.24 10.83 4.54
C ILE A 186 2.72 11.03 4.24
N ILE A 187 3.60 10.09 4.64
CA ILE A 187 5.03 10.13 4.29
C ILE A 187 5.21 10.12 2.77
N TYR A 188 4.54 9.20 2.06
CA TYR A 188 4.64 9.16 0.60
C TYR A 188 4.14 10.45 -0.05
N LEU A 189 3.02 10.99 0.44
CA LEU A 189 2.46 12.24 -0.07
C LEU A 189 3.43 13.42 0.11
N ALA A 190 4.05 13.54 1.29
CA ALA A 190 4.99 14.62 1.59
C ALA A 190 6.27 14.52 0.75
N LEU A 191 6.87 13.33 0.65
CA LEU A 191 8.07 13.12 -0.17
C LEU A 191 7.81 13.37 -1.66
N SER A 192 6.66 12.92 -2.17
CA SER A 192 6.24 13.15 -3.55
C SER A 192 6.03 14.64 -3.84
N ALA A 193 5.46 15.38 -2.89
CA ALA A 193 5.28 16.83 -3.02
C ALA A 193 6.62 17.59 -2.95
N ALA A 194 7.52 17.19 -2.04
CA ALA A 194 8.80 17.84 -1.82
C ALA A 194 9.81 17.63 -2.95
N SER A 195 9.75 16.48 -3.62
CA SER A 195 10.59 16.18 -4.79
C SER A 195 10.13 16.88 -6.08
N HIS A 196 9.02 17.65 -6.02
CA HIS A 196 8.35 18.26 -7.17
C HIS A 196 7.96 17.26 -8.28
N GLU A 197 7.91 15.96 -7.97
CA GLU A 197 7.54 14.92 -8.93
C GLU A 197 6.04 14.91 -9.17
N THR A 198 5.22 14.88 -8.11
CA THR A 198 3.76 14.85 -8.21
C THR A 198 3.10 15.30 -6.92
N VAL A 199 2.04 16.11 -7.01
CA VAL A 199 1.15 16.46 -5.90
C VAL A 199 -0.19 15.73 -6.08
N TRP A 200 -0.38 14.68 -5.29
CA TRP A 200 -1.56 13.81 -5.36
C TRP A 200 -2.80 14.51 -4.78
N GLN A 201 -3.86 14.63 -5.58
CA GLN A 201 -5.12 15.25 -5.16
C GLN A 201 -5.93 14.31 -4.26
N GLN A 202 -5.79 13.01 -4.50
CA GLN A 202 -6.44 11.97 -3.74
C GLN A 202 -5.41 10.98 -3.20
N ALA A 203 -5.75 10.36 -2.08
CA ALA A 203 -4.96 9.32 -1.48
C ALA A 203 -5.89 8.25 -0.92
N GLY A 204 -5.44 7.00 -0.91
CA GLY A 204 -6.30 5.91 -0.53
C GLY A 204 -5.58 4.64 -0.12
N PHE A 205 -6.39 3.68 0.30
CA PHE A 205 -5.97 2.34 0.63
C PHE A 205 -6.76 1.35 -0.18
N PHE A 206 -6.11 0.33 -0.73
CA PHE A 206 -6.76 -0.82 -1.33
C PHE A 206 -6.40 -2.09 -0.57
N ASN A 207 -7.40 -2.87 -0.18
CA ASN A 207 -7.19 -4.17 0.45
C ASN A 207 -7.82 -5.28 -0.39
N PRO A 208 -7.04 -5.98 -1.24
CA PRO A 208 -7.56 -7.04 -2.09
C PRO A 208 -8.15 -8.19 -1.27
N ARG A 209 -7.55 -8.51 -0.11
CA ARG A 209 -7.99 -9.60 0.75
C ARG A 209 -9.34 -9.33 1.40
N ARG A 210 -9.58 -8.09 1.82
CA ARG A 210 -10.87 -7.67 2.40
C ARG A 210 -11.90 -7.26 1.35
N ALA A 211 -11.51 -7.25 0.07
CA ALA A 211 -12.31 -6.72 -1.02
C ALA A 211 -12.87 -5.33 -0.68
N SER A 212 -12.01 -4.43 -0.20
CA SER A 212 -12.42 -3.08 0.22
C SER A 212 -11.34 -2.05 -0.05
N TYR A 213 -11.75 -0.78 -0.11
CA TYR A 213 -10.86 0.34 -0.33
C TYR A 213 -11.37 1.60 0.39
N HIS A 214 -10.48 2.58 0.56
CA HIS A 214 -10.78 3.88 1.13
C HIS A 214 -10.15 4.95 0.25
N VAL A 215 -10.86 6.06 0.00
CA VAL A 215 -10.35 7.17 -0.79
C VAL A 215 -10.70 8.48 -0.09
N PHE A 216 -9.73 9.39 -0.08
CA PHE A 216 -9.82 10.69 0.55
C PHE A 216 -9.26 11.73 -0.41
N ARG A 217 -9.78 12.97 -0.35
CA ARG A 217 -9.02 14.09 -0.86
C ARG A 217 -7.85 14.35 0.08
N THR A 218 -6.65 14.52 -0.48
CA THR A 218 -5.42 14.67 0.29
C THR A 218 -5.50 15.85 1.25
N THR A 219 -6.03 16.99 0.78
CA THR A 219 -6.18 18.21 1.57
C THR A 219 -7.15 18.01 2.73
N GLU A 220 -8.33 17.43 2.48
CA GLU A 220 -9.35 17.18 3.51
C GLU A 220 -8.86 16.20 4.58
N LEU A 221 -8.12 15.16 4.17
CA LEU A 221 -7.52 14.21 5.11
C LEU A 221 -6.50 14.90 6.02
N LEU A 222 -5.59 15.70 5.46
CA LEU A 222 -4.56 16.38 6.23
C LEU A 222 -5.14 17.46 7.13
N GLU A 223 -6.08 18.27 6.63
CA GLU A 223 -6.77 19.28 7.42
C GLU A 223 -7.49 18.64 8.62
N LEU A 224 -8.21 17.53 8.39
CA LEU A 224 -8.86 16.78 9.47
C LEU A 224 -7.87 16.26 10.52
N LEU A 225 -6.78 15.62 10.09
CA LEU A 225 -5.86 14.95 11.02
C LEU A 225 -4.95 15.92 11.78
N SER A 226 -4.62 17.05 11.16
CA SER A 226 -3.76 18.09 11.73
C SER A 226 -4.49 19.12 12.59
N GLY A 227 -5.82 19.08 12.65
CA GLY A 227 -6.62 20.06 13.38
C GLY A 227 -6.82 21.38 12.65
N GLY A 228 -6.89 21.35 11.31
CA GLY A 228 -7.20 22.49 10.46
C GLY A 228 -6.00 23.08 9.71
N ARG A 229 -4.84 22.43 9.73
CA ARG A 229 -3.64 22.95 9.04
C ARG A 229 -3.70 22.65 7.55
N ALA A 230 -3.12 23.54 6.73
CA ALA A 230 -3.03 23.31 5.31
C ALA A 230 -2.05 22.16 4.99
N ALA A 231 -2.33 21.41 3.93
CA ALA A 231 -1.50 20.27 3.51
C ALA A 231 -0.03 20.65 3.30
N VAL A 232 0.23 21.84 2.74
CA VAL A 232 1.58 22.36 2.51
C VAL A 232 2.37 22.54 3.81
N ASP A 233 1.71 23.02 4.88
CA ASP A 233 2.35 23.23 6.18
C ASP A 233 2.67 21.90 6.87
N VAL A 234 1.74 20.93 6.78
CA VAL A 234 1.94 19.58 7.32
C VAL A 234 3.08 18.87 6.58
N PHE A 235 3.16 19.01 5.26
CA PHE A 235 4.25 18.44 4.48
C PHE A 235 5.58 19.12 4.78
N ALA A 236 5.62 20.46 4.85
CA ALA A 236 6.84 21.19 5.17
C ALA A 236 7.41 20.78 6.53
N GLU A 237 6.60 20.74 7.57
CA GLU A 237 7.04 20.31 8.91
C GLU A 237 7.52 18.86 8.94
N LEU A 238 6.85 17.96 8.21
CA LEU A 238 7.30 16.58 8.09
C LEU A 238 8.66 16.47 7.39
N ILE A 239 8.87 17.23 6.32
CA ILE A 239 10.14 17.23 5.59
C ILE A 239 11.25 17.86 6.42
N ASP A 240 10.97 18.96 7.12
CA ASP A 240 11.91 19.61 8.03
C ASP A 240 12.32 18.67 9.17
N PHE A 241 11.37 17.95 9.76
CA PHE A 241 11.65 16.92 10.75
C PHE A 241 12.57 15.83 10.19
N ILE A 242 12.25 15.29 9.00
CA ILE A 242 13.05 14.24 8.34
C ILE A 242 14.46 14.74 7.98
N CYS A 243 14.62 16.01 7.66
CA CYS A 243 15.90 16.63 7.29
C CYS A 243 16.68 17.19 8.47
N SER A 244 16.10 17.21 9.67
CA SER A 244 16.75 17.74 10.87
C SER A 244 17.97 16.90 11.27
N SER A 245 19.05 17.58 11.65
CA SER A 245 20.31 16.96 12.07
C SER A 245 20.28 16.37 13.49
N ASP A 246 19.23 16.69 14.26
CA ASP A 246 19.17 16.40 15.69
C ASP A 246 18.51 15.05 16.02
N VAL A 247 17.99 14.35 15.00
CA VAL A 247 17.42 13.01 15.18
C VAL A 247 18.53 11.98 15.34
N GLN A 248 18.90 11.69 16.59
CA GLN A 248 19.74 10.55 16.93
C GLN A 248 18.93 9.26 16.76
N LEU A 249 19.23 8.52 15.69
CA LEU A 249 18.72 7.17 15.51
C LEU A 249 19.52 6.24 16.42
N ASP A 250 19.01 5.96 17.62
CA ASP A 250 19.56 4.90 18.47
C ASP A 250 19.41 3.56 17.74
N SER A 251 20.50 3.10 17.14
CA SER A 251 20.57 1.82 16.44
C SER A 251 20.74 0.70 17.45
N SER A 252 19.67 0.29 18.11
CA SER A 252 19.60 -1.03 18.74
C SER A 252 19.11 -2.04 17.69
N PHE A 253 20.09 -2.66 17.01
CA PHE A 253 19.91 -3.93 16.30
C PHE A 253 20.28 -5.08 17.23
#